data_AF-A0A0E3L1P1-F1
#
_entry.id   AF-A0A0E3L1P1-F1
#
_cell.length_a   1.000
_cell.length_b   1.000
_cell.length_c   1.000
_cell.angle_alpha   90.00
_cell.angle_beta   90.00
_cell.angle_gamma   90.00
#
_symmetry.space_group_name_H-M   'P 1'
#
loop_
_entity.id
_entity.type
_entity.pdbx_description
1 polymer ?
#
loop_
_entity_poly.entity_id
_entity_poly.type
_entity_poly.pdbx_seq_one_letter_code
_entity_poly.pdbx_strand_id
1 'polypeptide(L)'
;MTAYEAAAYLSLLKFGVSGANSICKDADVPYGKIYTVLESLAGKGFVEIQVSRPKKFRAVDPEIALNSFFEKRKFEAERDIEA
;
A
#
# COMPACT_ATOMS: atom_id res chain seq x y z
N MET A 1 8.51 2.62 -3.78
CA MET A 1 7.38 3.34 -3.17
C MET A 1 7.39 4.78 -3.68
N THR A 2 6.26 5.37 -4.06
CA THR A 2 6.15 6.79 -4.44
C THR A 2 5.73 7.67 -3.26
N ALA A 3 5.79 9.00 -3.40
CA ALA A 3 5.31 9.92 -2.36
C ALA A 3 3.81 9.73 -2.03
N TYR A 4 2.98 9.51 -3.04
CA TYR A 4 1.55 9.22 -2.84
C TYR A 4 1.31 7.87 -2.15
N GLU A 5 2.10 6.86 -2.47
CA GLU A 5 2.04 5.57 -1.79
C GLU A 5 2.42 5.70 -0.31
N ALA A 6 3.49 6.43 0.01
CA ALA A 6 3.89 6.69 1.38
C ALA A 6 2.79 7.46 2.16
N ALA A 7 2.25 8.53 1.58
CA ALA A 7 1.19 9.33 2.20
C ALA A 7 -0.09 8.52 2.45
N ALA A 8 -0.53 7.72 1.48
CA ALA A 8 -1.71 6.86 1.62
C ALA A 8 -1.51 5.77 2.68
N TYR A 9 -0.31 5.18 2.75
CA TYR A 9 0.03 4.17 3.76
C TYR A 9 0.08 4.78 5.17
N LEU A 10 0.69 5.96 5.33
CA LEU A 10 0.69 6.69 6.60
C LEU A 10 -0.72 7.06 7.07
N SER A 11 -1.58 7.50 6.15
CA SER A 11 -2.98 7.80 6.44
C SER A 11 -3.73 6.55 6.96
N LEU A 12 -3.46 5.38 6.37
CA LEU A 12 -4.02 4.10 6.83
C LEU A 12 -3.46 3.65 8.18
N LEU A 13 -2.18 3.90 8.48
CA LEU A 13 -1.62 3.64 9.81
C LEU A 13 -2.26 4.54 10.87
N LYS A 14 -2.56 5.79 10.53
CA LYS A 14 -3.18 6.79 11.41
C LYS A 14 -4.65 6.47 11.73
N PHE A 15 -5.44 6.10 10.73
CA PHE A 15 -6.89 5.90 10.89
C PHE A 15 -7.33 4.43 10.94
N GLY A 16 -6.42 3.49 10.73
CA GLY A 16 -6.74 2.08 10.60
C GLY A 16 -7.60 1.82 9.35
N VAL A 17 -8.62 0.97 9.50
CA VAL A 17 -9.45 0.52 8.37
C VAL A 17 -10.30 1.67 7.82
N SER A 18 -9.99 2.13 6.62
CA SER A 18 -10.60 3.32 6.01
C SER A 18 -11.01 3.12 4.56
N GLY A 19 -11.96 3.93 4.09
CA GLY A 19 -12.36 3.97 2.68
C GLY A 19 -11.48 4.91 1.85
N ALA A 20 -11.43 4.69 0.53
CA ALA A 20 -10.60 5.47 -0.39
C ALA A 20 -10.82 6.99 -0.28
N ASN A 21 -12.06 7.46 -0.08
CA ASN A 21 -12.36 8.88 0.06
C ASN A 21 -11.72 9.52 1.30
N SER A 22 -11.69 8.81 2.43
CA SER A 22 -11.08 9.32 3.66
C SER A 22 -9.56 9.41 3.51
N ILE A 23 -8.96 8.36 2.94
CA ILE A 23 -7.52 8.27 2.70
C ILE A 23 -7.10 9.35 1.70
N CYS A 24 -7.85 9.52 0.60
CA CYS A 24 -7.61 10.54 -0.41
C CYS A 24 -7.51 11.96 0.19
N LYS A 25 -8.44 12.31 1.08
CA LYS A 25 -8.49 13.64 1.70
C LYS A 25 -7.34 13.89 2.67
N ASP A 26 -6.96 12.90 3.47
CA ASP A 26 -5.89 13.08 4.47
C ASP A 26 -4.49 12.92 3.87
N ALA A 27 -4.31 12.02 2.91
CA ALA A 27 -3.03 11.79 2.23
C ALA A 27 -2.74 12.81 1.11
N ASP A 28 -3.66 13.74 0.84
CA ASP A 28 -3.59 14.72 -0.26
C ASP A 28 -3.26 14.08 -1.63
N VAL A 29 -3.83 12.90 -1.87
CA VAL A 29 -3.65 12.16 -3.13
C VAL A 29 -4.82 12.48 -4.04
N PRO A 30 -4.61 12.80 -5.33
CA PRO A 30 -5.71 13.07 -6.26
C PRO A 30 -6.71 11.90 -6.34
N TYR A 31 -8.02 12.20 -6.33
CA TYR A 31 -9.08 11.18 -6.40
C TYR A 31 -8.93 10.20 -7.57
N GLY A 32 -8.48 10.67 -8.74
CA GLY A 32 -8.23 9.82 -9.91
C GLY A 32 -7.05 8.85 -9.76
N LYS A 33 -6.24 8.98 -8.71
CA LYS A 33 -5.04 8.18 -8.45
C LYS A 33 -5.16 7.31 -7.20
N ILE A 34 -6.08 7.61 -6.27
CA ILE A 34 -6.11 6.92 -4.97
C ILE A 34 -6.29 5.40 -5.09
N TYR A 35 -7.17 4.93 -5.98
CA TYR A 35 -7.38 3.50 -6.17
C TYR A 35 -6.14 2.82 -6.76
N THR A 36 -5.49 3.43 -7.77
CA THR A 36 -4.24 2.91 -8.34
C THR A 36 -3.12 2.86 -7.30
N VAL A 37 -3.01 3.88 -6.44
CA VAL A 37 -2.03 3.93 -5.34
C VAL A 37 -2.30 2.82 -4.32
N LEU A 38 -3.55 2.64 -3.90
CA LEU A 38 -3.94 1.60 -2.94
C LEU A 38 -3.79 0.18 -3.52
N GLU A 39 -4.09 -0.02 -4.80
CA GLU A 39 -3.87 -1.28 -5.49
C GLU A 39 -2.37 -1.60 -5.65
N SER A 40 -1.55 -0.59 -5.97
CA SER A 40 -0.09 -0.74 -6.02
C SER A 40 0.49 -1.08 -4.65
N LEU A 41 0.04 -0.43 -3.58
CA LEU A 41 0.42 -0.76 -2.21
C LEU A 41 0.00 -2.18 -1.82
N ALA A 42 -1.19 -2.62 -2.25
CA ALA A 42 -1.65 -3.98 -2.01
C ALA A 42 -0.82 -5.03 -2.75
N GLY A 43 -0.46 -4.78 -4.01
CA GLY A 43 0.45 -5.65 -4.77
C GLY A 43 1.84 -5.75 -4.14
N LYS A 44 2.30 -4.68 -3.47
CA LYS A 44 3.57 -4.64 -2.73
C LYS A 44 3.48 -5.23 -1.32
N GLY A 45 2.29 -5.59 -0.84
CA GLY A 45 2.08 -6.16 0.50
C GLY A 45 2.01 -5.13 1.64
N PHE A 46 1.84 -3.85 1.34
CA PHE A 46 1.71 -2.79 2.36
C PHE A 46 0.25 -2.55 2.77
N VAL A 47 -0.73 -2.91 1.93
CA VAL A 47 -2.15 -2.66 2.20
C VAL A 47 -2.99 -3.90 1.89
N GLU A 48 -3.96 -4.17 2.75
CA GLU A 48 -5.00 -5.17 2.52
C GLU A 48 -6.29 -4.51 2.05
N ILE A 49 -6.95 -5.14 1.07
CA ILE A 49 -8.25 -4.70 0.57
C ILE A 49 -9.34 -5.57 1.18
N GLN A 50 -10.24 -4.96 1.94
CA GLN A 50 -11.41 -5.62 2.49
C GLN A 50 -12.58 -5.54 1.51
N VAL A 51 -13.08 -6.70 1.08
CA VAL A 51 -14.23 -6.85 0.19
C VAL A 51 -15.51 -6.45 0.92
N SER A 52 -15.78 -5.16 0.94
CA SER A 52 -16.94 -4.53 1.57
C SER A 52 -17.58 -3.51 0.62
N ARG A 53 -18.76 -3.00 0.96
CA ARG A 53 -19.47 -1.99 0.17
C ARG A 53 -19.70 -0.73 1.03
N PRO A 54 -18.99 0.38 0.78
CA PRO A 54 -17.87 0.56 -0.15
C PRO A 54 -16.60 -0.20 0.29
N LYS A 55 -15.66 -0.43 -0.64
CA LYS A 55 -14.37 -1.09 -0.34
C LYS A 55 -13.63 -0.34 0.77
N LYS A 56 -13.01 -1.11 1.67
CA LYS A 56 -12.14 -0.57 2.73
C LYS A 56 -10.73 -1.12 2.59
N PHE A 57 -9.80 -0.38 3.15
CA PHE A 57 -8.37 -0.64 3.07
C PHE A 57 -7.79 -0.61 4.47
N ARG A 58 -6.77 -1.43 4.70
CA ARG A 58 -6.06 -1.52 5.98
C ARG A 58 -4.56 -1.52 5.69
N ALA A 59 -3.78 -0.76 6.46
CA ALA A 59 -2.34 -0.90 6.44
C ALA A 59 -1.91 -2.24 7.07
N VAL A 60 -1.02 -2.96 6.39
CA VAL A 60 -0.24 -4.05 6.98
C VAL A 60 0.74 -3.44 7.97
N ASP A 61 1.08 -4.17 9.03
CA ASP A 61 2.07 -3.73 10.00
C ASP A 61 3.40 -3.36 9.31
N PRO A 62 4.04 -2.22 9.65
CA PRO A 62 5.25 -1.76 8.97
C PRO A 62 6.42 -2.74 9.03
N GLU A 63 6.62 -3.43 10.16
CA GLU A 63 7.71 -4.40 10.30
C GLU A 63 7.49 -5.58 9.35
N ILE A 64 6.26 -6.08 9.29
CA ILE A 64 5.88 -7.18 8.40
C ILE A 64 6.00 -6.74 6.93
N ALA A 65 5.41 -5.59 6.59
CA ALA A 65 5.37 -5.10 5.22
C ALA A 65 6.79 -4.82 4.67
N LEU A 66 7.66 -4.21 5.48
CA LEU A 66 9.05 -3.94 5.09
C LEU A 66 9.85 -5.24 4.93
N ASN A 67 9.75 -6.17 5.88
CA ASN A 67 10.45 -7.45 5.80
C ASN A 67 10.06 -8.21 4.52
N SER A 68 8.76 -8.38 4.27
CA SER A 68 8.27 -9.05 3.05
C SER A 68 8.67 -8.31 1.77
N PHE A 69 8.73 -6.99 1.79
CA PHE A 69 9.15 -6.19 0.63
C PHE A 69 10.65 -6.40 0.33
N PHE A 70 11.51 -6.37 1.34
CA PHE A 70 12.95 -6.59 1.17
C PHE A 70 13.27 -8.02 0.73
N GLU A 71 12.60 -9.02 1.31
CA GLU A 71 12.75 -10.42 0.91
C GLU A 71 12.40 -10.64 -0.56
N LYS A 72 11.24 -10.11 -1.00
CA LYS A 72 10.85 -10.17 -2.43
C LYS A 72 11.89 -9.51 -3.34
N ARG A 73 12.36 -8.32 -2.97
CA ARG A 73 13.36 -7.59 -3.77
C ARG A 73 14.70 -8.31 -3.85
N LYS A 74 15.12 -8.96 -2.76
CA LYS A 74 16.34 -9.77 -2.74
C LYS A 74 16.22 -10.97 -3.67
N PHE A 75 15.09 -11.70 -3.59
CA PHE A 75 14.83 -12.86 -4.44
C PHE A 75 14.77 -12.50 -5.93
N GLU A 76 14.13 -11.37 -6.29
CA GLU A 76 14.10 -10.87 -7.66
C GLU A 76 15.50 -10.53 -8.18
N ALA A 77 16.32 -9.85 -7.36
CA ALA A 77 17.68 -9.50 -7.74
C ALA A 77 18.59 -10.72 -7.91
N GLU A 78 18.43 -11.76 -7.08
CA GLU A 78 19.18 -13.01 -7.20
C GLU A 78 18.80 -13.76 -8.49
N ARG A 79 17.50 -13.78 -8.86
CA ARG A 79 17.03 -14.40 -10.10
C ARG A 79 17.56 -13.74 -11.37
N ASP A 80 17.68 -12.42 -11.37
CA ASP A 80 18.15 -11.67 -12.55
C ASP A 80 19.66 -11.82 -12.77
N ILE A 81 20.42 -12.26 -11.76
CA ILE A 81 21.87 -12.53 -11.86
C ILE A 81 22.13 -13.93 -12.44
N GLU A 82 21.18 -14.85 -12.33
CA GLU A 82 21.30 -16.25 -12.77
C GLU A 82 20.73 -16.51 -14.18
N ALA A 83 20.13 -15.49 -14.82
CA ALA A 83 19.55 -15.54 -16.17
C ALA A 83 20.47 -14.90 -17.23
#